data_AF-A0A3B8MF38-F1
#
_entry.id   AF-A0A3B8MF38-F1
#
_cell.length_a   1.000
_cell.length_b   1.000
_cell.length_c   1.000
_cell.angle_alpha   90.00
_cell.angle_beta   90.00
_cell.angle_gamma   90.00
#
_symmetry.space_group_name_H-M   'P 1'
#
loop_
_entity.id
_entity.type
_entity.pdbx_description
1 polymer ?
#
loop_
_entity_poly.entity_id
_entity_poly.type
_entity_poly.pdbx_seq_one_letter_code
_entity_poly.pdbx_strand_id
1 'polypeptide(L)'
;MEQSDPITSVDALTPKSLTDRLSRNGFLEAGEVLSIEETDPFDSSAAFFKRPTITYSEDNVGSASDDMMLKPYREGWFGGGVVEWTFYGELAPATPEASVCTVYDCGIDRENRDCHFLLEDLCHYCENSRQLSRSQPAQLNSSSPSS
;
A
#
# COMPACT_ATOMS: atom_id res chain seq x y z
N MET A 1 -8.32 -11.51 -7.27
CA MET A 1 -8.52 -10.05 -7.33
C MET A 1 -9.20 -9.73 -8.64
N GLU A 2 -10.24 -8.91 -8.62
CA GLU A 2 -10.92 -8.50 -9.84
C GLU A 2 -10.14 -7.36 -10.52
N GLN A 3 -10.13 -7.33 -11.85
CA GLN A 3 -9.44 -6.28 -12.62
C GLN A 3 -10.27 -5.00 -12.62
N SER A 4 -9.62 -3.87 -12.41
CA SER A 4 -10.24 -2.54 -12.41
C SER A 4 -9.71 -1.63 -13.51
N ASP A 5 -10.44 -0.55 -13.79
CA ASP A 5 -9.89 0.56 -14.57
C ASP A 5 -8.69 1.17 -13.83
N PRO A 6 -7.58 1.47 -14.52
CA PRO A 6 -6.38 2.04 -13.89
C PRO A 6 -6.63 3.38 -13.21
N ILE A 7 -5.99 3.57 -12.05
CA ILE A 7 -5.94 4.85 -11.34
C ILE A 7 -4.58 5.50 -11.60
N THR A 8 -4.57 6.65 -12.25
CA THR A 8 -3.32 7.34 -12.64
C THR A 8 -2.88 8.44 -11.67
N SER A 9 -3.76 8.88 -10.76
CA SER A 9 -3.46 9.88 -9.71
C SER A 9 -4.40 9.73 -8.51
N VAL A 10 -4.03 10.33 -7.37
CA VAL A 10 -4.92 10.40 -6.19
C VAL A 10 -6.14 11.27 -6.47
N ASP A 11 -6.01 12.33 -7.27
CA ASP A 11 -7.15 13.18 -7.67
C ASP A 11 -8.24 12.41 -8.45
N ALA A 12 -7.87 11.33 -9.12
CA ALA A 12 -8.82 10.44 -9.79
C ALA A 12 -9.53 9.47 -8.83
N LEU A 13 -9.05 9.37 -7.59
CA LEU A 13 -9.61 8.52 -6.54
C LEU A 13 -10.59 9.34 -5.70
N THR A 14 -11.88 9.06 -5.88
CA THR A 14 -12.94 9.64 -5.05
C THR A 14 -13.26 8.73 -3.88
N PRO A 15 -13.77 9.24 -2.75
CA PRO A 15 -14.20 8.41 -1.62
C PRO A 15 -15.16 7.28 -2.05
N LYS A 16 -16.13 7.61 -2.91
CA LYS A 16 -17.06 6.62 -3.47
C LYS A 16 -16.34 5.55 -4.29
N SER A 17 -15.47 5.95 -5.23
CA SER A 17 -14.78 4.98 -6.09
C SER A 17 -13.81 4.09 -5.31
N LEU A 18 -13.20 4.59 -4.24
CA LEU A 18 -12.38 3.76 -3.35
C LEU A 18 -13.24 2.79 -2.53
N THR A 19 -14.36 3.26 -1.99
CA THR A 19 -15.35 2.42 -1.27
C THR A 19 -15.80 1.24 -2.12
N ASP A 20 -16.19 1.51 -3.38
CA ASP A 20 -16.63 0.48 -4.32
C ASP A 20 -15.52 -0.55 -4.60
N ARG A 21 -14.27 -0.09 -4.78
CA ARG A 21 -13.12 -0.96 -5.05
C ARG A 21 -12.78 -1.86 -3.86
N LEU A 22 -12.71 -1.29 -2.65
CA LEU A 22 -12.41 -2.03 -1.42
C LEU A 22 -13.51 -3.04 -1.11
N SER A 23 -14.77 -2.65 -1.27
CA SER A 23 -15.91 -3.55 -1.03
C SER A 23 -15.93 -4.72 -2.00
N ARG A 24 -15.73 -4.45 -3.29
CA ARG A 24 -15.67 -5.49 -4.32
C ARG A 24 -14.54 -6.48 -4.10
N ASN A 25 -13.39 -6.02 -3.59
CA ASN A 25 -12.25 -6.88 -3.29
C ASN A 25 -12.31 -7.49 -1.88
N GLY A 26 -13.37 -7.23 -1.09
CA GLY A 26 -13.59 -7.83 0.23
C GLY A 26 -12.77 -7.22 1.36
N PHE A 27 -12.20 -6.03 1.18
CA PHE A 27 -11.43 -5.32 2.21
C PHE A 27 -12.28 -4.36 3.05
N LEU A 28 -13.49 -4.03 2.58
CA LEU A 28 -14.48 -3.22 3.30
C LEU A 28 -15.84 -3.95 3.24
N GLU A 29 -16.28 -4.49 4.37
CA GLU A 29 -17.53 -5.25 4.50
C GLU A 29 -18.72 -4.34 4.85
N ALA A 30 -18.48 -3.24 5.58
CA ALA A 30 -19.46 -2.23 5.93
C ALA A 30 -18.79 -0.85 6.07
N GLY A 31 -19.62 0.22 6.06
CA GLY A 31 -19.18 1.62 6.10
C GLY A 31 -18.78 2.16 4.73
N GLU A 32 -18.13 3.32 4.74
CA GLU A 32 -17.66 4.00 3.53
C GLU A 32 -16.38 4.80 3.79
N VAL A 33 -15.67 5.12 2.71
CA VAL A 33 -14.60 6.13 2.74
C VAL A 33 -15.24 7.52 2.75
N LEU A 34 -14.82 8.36 3.69
CA LEU A 34 -15.27 9.75 3.84
C LEU A 34 -14.32 10.74 3.18
N SER A 35 -13.01 10.54 3.33
CA SER A 35 -11.99 11.43 2.76
C SER A 35 -10.73 10.68 2.38
N ILE A 36 -9.98 11.28 1.45
CA ILE A 36 -8.71 10.79 0.93
C ILE A 36 -7.77 11.99 0.89
N GLU A 37 -6.63 11.90 1.58
CA GLU A 37 -5.62 12.96 1.64
C GLU A 37 -4.28 12.42 1.13
N GLU A 38 -3.64 13.10 0.17
CA GLU A 38 -2.29 12.72 -0.28
C GLU A 38 -1.24 13.25 0.71
N THR A 39 -0.41 12.35 1.22
CA THR A 39 0.80 12.68 1.99
C THR A 39 2.04 12.57 1.11
N ASP A 40 3.23 12.81 1.71
CA ASP A 40 4.53 12.92 1.04
C ASP A 40 4.76 11.92 -0.12
N PRO A 41 4.57 12.32 -1.39
CA PRO A 41 4.76 11.44 -2.51
C PRO A 41 6.25 11.26 -2.82
N PHE A 42 6.59 10.15 -3.46
CA PHE A 42 7.94 9.93 -3.97
C PHE A 42 7.89 9.15 -5.29
N ASP A 43 8.97 9.21 -6.05
CA ASP A 43 9.03 8.61 -7.37
C ASP A 43 10.19 7.63 -7.49
N SER A 44 10.03 6.64 -8.36
CA SER A 44 11.14 5.85 -8.89
C SER A 44 11.25 6.00 -10.40
N SER A 45 12.25 5.35 -10.98
CA SER A 45 12.40 5.21 -12.42
C SER A 45 11.26 4.44 -13.08
N ALA A 46 10.52 3.62 -12.33
CA ALA A 46 9.48 2.73 -12.87
C ALA A 46 8.05 3.21 -12.60
N ALA A 47 7.81 3.92 -11.49
CA ALA A 47 6.47 4.29 -11.06
C ALA A 47 6.49 5.64 -10.33
N PHE A 48 5.31 6.26 -10.26
CA PHE A 48 5.03 7.31 -9.29
C PHE A 48 4.44 6.64 -8.05
N PHE A 49 4.87 7.05 -6.85
CA PHE A 49 4.31 6.55 -5.60
C PHE A 49 3.60 7.67 -4.88
N LYS A 50 2.30 7.45 -4.68
CA LYS A 50 1.39 8.35 -3.99
C LYS A 50 0.95 7.69 -2.71
N ARG A 51 0.77 8.49 -1.65
CA ARG A 51 0.50 7.97 -0.30
C ARG A 51 -0.82 8.52 0.23
N PRO A 52 -1.96 8.00 -0.24
CA PRO A 52 -3.25 8.40 0.28
C PRO A 52 -3.46 7.88 1.72
N THR A 53 -3.81 8.80 2.62
CA THR A 53 -4.39 8.49 3.94
C THR A 53 -5.91 8.57 3.83
N ILE A 54 -6.58 7.53 4.33
CA ILE A 54 -8.01 7.29 4.17
C ILE A 54 -8.70 7.52 5.51
N THR A 55 -9.80 8.27 5.50
CA THR A 55 -10.71 8.35 6.64
C THR A 55 -11.96 7.56 6.31
N TYR A 56 -12.27 6.56 7.12
CA TYR A 56 -13.52 5.79 7.00
C TYR A 56 -14.62 6.31 7.93
N SER A 57 -15.86 5.89 7.67
CA SER A 57 -16.99 6.09 8.56
C SER A 57 -16.82 5.33 9.89
N GLU A 58 -17.51 5.79 10.93
CA GLU A 58 -17.44 5.18 12.27
C GLU A 58 -17.96 3.73 12.31
N ASP A 59 -18.86 3.39 11.39
CA ASP A 59 -19.45 2.06 11.24
C ASP A 59 -18.65 1.15 10.29
N ASN A 60 -17.43 1.55 9.89
CA ASN A 60 -16.64 0.73 9.00
C ASN A 60 -16.28 -0.63 9.62
N VAL A 61 -16.35 -1.67 8.79
CA VAL A 61 -15.93 -3.03 9.11
C VAL A 61 -15.10 -3.53 7.96
N GLY A 62 -13.90 -4.02 8.23
CA GLY A 62 -13.00 -4.52 7.18
C GLY A 62 -11.57 -4.65 7.65
N SER A 63 -10.68 -4.85 6.68
CA SER A 63 -9.24 -5.02 6.87
C SER A 63 -8.40 -4.04 6.06
N ALA A 64 -9.04 -3.12 5.33
CA ALA A 64 -8.35 -2.06 4.62
C ALA A 64 -7.63 -1.12 5.61
N SER A 65 -6.35 -0.84 5.35
CA SER A 65 -5.57 0.14 6.11
C SER A 65 -6.06 1.57 5.85
N ASP A 66 -5.84 2.46 6.83
CA ASP A 66 -5.98 3.91 6.66
C ASP A 66 -4.82 4.47 5.81
N ASP A 67 -3.63 3.87 5.91
CA ASP A 67 -2.45 4.26 5.13
C ASP A 67 -2.25 3.32 3.94
N MET A 68 -2.34 3.89 2.74
CA MET A 68 -2.20 3.16 1.49
C MET A 68 -1.14 3.78 0.58
N MET A 69 -0.69 2.99 -0.38
CA MET A 69 0.23 3.40 -1.43
C MET A 69 -0.38 3.14 -2.80
N LEU A 70 -0.66 4.22 -3.52
CA LEU A 70 -1.07 4.18 -4.92
C LEU A 70 0.18 4.25 -5.81
N LYS A 71 0.37 3.23 -6.64
CA LYS A 71 1.53 3.04 -7.50
C LYS A 71 1.12 2.93 -8.97
N PRO A 72 0.88 4.04 -9.69
CA PRO A 72 0.76 4.04 -11.12
C PRO A 72 2.14 3.87 -11.79
N TYR A 73 2.21 2.98 -12.76
CA TYR A 73 3.41 2.76 -13.55
C TYR A 73 3.62 3.87 -14.58
N ARG A 74 4.88 4.19 -14.86
CA ARG A 74 5.23 5.00 -16.02
C ARG A 74 4.98 4.17 -17.29
N GLU A 75 4.52 4.80 -18.37
CA GLU A 75 4.16 4.15 -19.65
C GLU A 75 5.23 3.16 -20.18
N GLY A 76 6.51 3.55 -20.09
CA GLY A 76 7.64 2.71 -20.50
C GLY A 76 7.86 1.44 -19.67
N TRP A 77 7.21 1.35 -18.51
CA TRP A 77 7.32 0.27 -17.52
C TRP A 77 6.05 -0.58 -17.39
N PHE A 78 5.08 -0.44 -18.29
CA PHE A 78 3.87 -1.27 -18.30
C PHE A 78 4.15 -2.78 -18.18
N GLY A 79 5.17 -3.28 -18.88
CA GLY A 79 5.57 -4.70 -18.78
C GLY A 79 5.99 -5.12 -17.37
N GLY A 80 6.59 -4.20 -16.59
CA GLY A 80 6.89 -4.43 -15.17
C GLY A 80 5.63 -4.51 -14.32
N GLY A 81 4.61 -3.69 -14.62
CA GLY A 81 3.30 -3.78 -13.97
C GLY A 81 2.59 -5.11 -14.23
N VAL A 82 2.67 -5.63 -15.47
CA VAL A 82 2.14 -6.96 -15.81
C VAL A 82 2.85 -8.08 -15.04
N VAL A 83 4.17 -8.00 -14.87
CA VAL A 83 4.92 -8.98 -14.07
C VAL A 83 4.50 -8.93 -12.59
N GLU A 84 4.36 -7.74 -12.02
CA GLU A 84 3.89 -7.57 -10.65
C GLU A 84 2.44 -8.06 -10.45
N TRP A 85 1.61 -7.93 -11.48
CA TRP A 85 0.24 -8.45 -11.47
C TRP A 85 0.23 -9.98 -11.43
N THR A 86 1.06 -10.64 -12.25
CA THR A 86 1.23 -12.10 -12.18
C THR A 86 1.78 -12.53 -10.82
N PHE A 87 2.71 -11.77 -10.25
CA PHE A 87 3.24 -12.05 -8.91
C PHE A 87 2.12 -12.09 -7.86
N TYR A 88 1.30 -11.05 -7.76
CA TYR A 88 0.23 -10.99 -6.76
C TYR A 88 -0.99 -11.86 -7.10
N GLY A 89 -1.27 -12.07 -8.38
CA GLY A 89 -2.42 -12.87 -8.83
C GLY A 89 -2.19 -14.38 -8.77
N GLU A 90 -0.95 -14.85 -8.95
CA GLU A 90 -0.64 -16.27 -9.09
C GLU A 90 0.39 -16.75 -8.07
N LEU A 91 1.53 -16.06 -7.96
CA LEU A 91 2.65 -16.56 -7.16
C LEU A 91 2.43 -16.37 -5.65
N ALA A 92 2.03 -15.18 -5.23
CA ALA A 92 1.81 -14.88 -3.81
C ALA A 92 0.76 -15.80 -3.15
N PRO A 93 -0.41 -16.06 -3.78
CA PRO A 93 -1.38 -17.03 -3.26
C PRO A 93 -0.84 -18.47 -3.18
N ALA A 94 0.09 -18.85 -4.05
CA ALA A 94 0.74 -20.16 -4.02
C ALA A 94 1.82 -20.28 -2.93
N THR A 95 2.19 -19.17 -2.28
CA THR A 95 3.19 -19.10 -1.20
C THR A 95 2.60 -18.45 0.06
N PRO A 96 1.63 -19.08 0.74
CA PRO A 96 0.89 -18.44 1.85
C PRO A 96 1.77 -18.08 3.06
N GLU A 97 2.92 -18.73 3.23
CA GLU A 97 3.88 -18.44 4.30
C GLU A 97 4.79 -17.23 3.98
N ALA A 98 4.78 -16.75 2.74
CA ALA A 98 5.58 -15.59 2.34
C ALA A 98 4.90 -14.31 2.82
N SER A 99 5.62 -13.50 3.59
CA SER A 99 5.17 -12.15 3.94
C SER A 99 5.26 -11.25 2.72
N VAL A 100 4.10 -11.01 2.08
CA VAL A 100 3.94 -10.10 0.95
C VAL A 100 3.10 -8.90 1.37
N CYS A 101 3.31 -7.77 0.70
CA CYS A 101 2.48 -6.58 0.92
C CYS A 101 1.03 -6.86 0.50
N THR A 102 0.07 -6.38 1.29
CA THR A 102 -1.35 -6.46 0.95
C THR A 102 -1.62 -5.60 -0.29
N VAL A 103 -2.38 -6.16 -1.25
CA VAL A 103 -2.84 -5.44 -2.44
C VAL A 103 -4.35 -5.29 -2.38
N TYR A 104 -4.81 -4.05 -2.23
CA TYR A 104 -6.23 -3.71 -2.09
C TYR A 104 -6.95 -3.68 -3.43
N ASP A 105 -6.25 -3.24 -4.49
CA ASP A 105 -6.80 -3.13 -5.84
C ASP A 105 -5.66 -3.14 -6.86
N CYS A 106 -5.95 -3.60 -8.07
CA CYS A 106 -5.08 -3.44 -9.22
C CYS A 106 -5.89 -3.11 -10.47
N GLY A 107 -5.31 -2.29 -11.33
CA GLY A 107 -5.91 -1.94 -12.61
C GLY A 107 -4.91 -2.09 -13.72
N ILE A 108 -5.36 -2.67 -14.83
CA ILE A 108 -4.56 -2.85 -16.04
C ILE A 108 -5.41 -2.44 -17.23
N ASP A 109 -4.89 -1.53 -18.02
CA ASP A 109 -5.37 -1.23 -19.36
C ASP A 109 -4.27 -1.57 -20.36
N ARG A 110 -4.49 -2.63 -21.15
CA ARG A 110 -3.53 -3.08 -22.15
C ARG A 110 -3.51 -2.20 -23.39
N GLU A 111 -4.61 -1.51 -23.68
CA GLU A 111 -4.74 -0.65 -24.86
C GLU A 111 -3.96 0.64 -24.63
N ASN A 112 -4.20 1.30 -23.49
CA ASN A 112 -3.49 2.53 -23.12
C ASN A 112 -2.15 2.27 -22.42
N ARG A 113 -1.84 1.01 -22.12
CA ARG A 113 -0.62 0.58 -21.41
C ARG A 113 -0.48 1.23 -20.04
N ASP A 114 -1.61 1.40 -19.35
CA ASP A 114 -1.67 1.92 -18.00
C ASP A 114 -1.83 0.78 -16.99
N CYS A 115 -1.17 0.93 -15.85
CA CYS A 115 -1.27 -0.03 -14.77
C CYS A 115 -1.09 0.68 -13.42
N HIS A 116 -1.92 0.32 -12.44
CA HIS A 116 -1.74 0.75 -11.06
C HIS A 116 -1.86 -0.42 -10.09
N PHE A 117 -1.26 -0.21 -8.92
CA PHE A 117 -1.51 -0.99 -7.72
C PHE A 117 -1.92 -0.06 -6.59
N LEU A 118 -2.88 -0.49 -5.80
CA LEU A 118 -3.20 0.09 -4.50
C LEU A 118 -2.75 -0.90 -3.42
N LEU A 119 -1.76 -0.51 -2.64
CA LEU A 119 -1.01 -1.36 -1.73
C LEU A 119 -1.16 -0.86 -0.28
N GLU A 120 -0.90 -1.73 0.68
CA GLU A 120 -0.62 -1.30 2.05
C GLU A 120 0.68 -0.48 2.11
N ASP A 121 0.64 0.64 2.83
CA ASP A 121 1.84 1.45 3.02
C ASP A 121 2.70 0.91 4.17
N LEU A 122 3.82 0.29 3.80
CA LEU A 122 4.74 -0.30 4.77
C LEU A 122 5.79 0.69 5.32
N CYS A 123 5.79 1.96 4.88
CA CYS A 123 6.81 2.93 5.28
C CYS A 123 6.77 3.25 6.79
N HIS A 124 5.59 3.25 7.40
CA HIS A 124 5.40 3.57 8.82
C HIS A 124 6.07 2.55 9.77
N TYR A 125 6.23 1.29 9.35
CA TYR A 125 6.92 0.26 10.16
C TYR A 125 8.43 0.54 10.31
N CYS A 126 9.03 1.27 9.36
CA CYS A 126 10.44 1.63 9.41
C CYS A 126 10.74 2.83 10.33
N GLU A 127 9.78 3.71 10.54
CA GLU A 127 9.96 4.91 11.36
C GLU A 127 9.90 4.59 12.86
N ASN A 128 8.98 3.72 13.26
CA ASN A 128 8.84 3.24 14.65
C ASN A 128 10.05 2.40 15.10
N SER A 129 10.60 1.56 14.23
CA SER A 129 11.81 0.78 14.54
C SER A 129 13.06 1.65 14.71
N ARG A 130 13.18 2.76 13.95
CA ARG A 130 14.27 3.73 14.13
C ARG A 130 14.11 4.57 15.39
N GLN A 131 12.89 4.98 15.76
CA GLN A 131 12.64 5.69 17.02
C GLN A 131 12.95 4.80 18.24
N LEU A 132 12.48 3.55 18.26
CA LEU A 132 12.77 2.61 19.35
C LEU A 132 14.27 2.33 19.52
N SER A 133 15.05 2.29 18.44
CA SER A 133 16.52 2.12 18.53
C SER A 133 17.25 3.33 19.10
N ARG A 134 16.67 4.54 18.98
CA ARG A 134 17.26 5.79 19.48
C ARG A 134 16.88 6.09 20.94
N SER A 135 15.87 5.43 21.47
CA SER A 135 15.34 5.65 22.83
C SER A 135 15.96 4.75 23.91
N GLN A 136 16.85 3.81 23.58
CA GLN A 136 17.59 3.05 24.59
C GLN A 136 18.86 3.81 25.01
N PRO A 137 18.94 4.36 26.24
CA PRO A 137 20.21 4.80 26.78
C PRO A 137 21.12 3.57 26.92
N ALA A 138 22.34 3.66 26.40
CA ALA A 138 23.36 2.64 26.58
C ALA A 138 23.58 2.42 28.08
N GLN A 139 23.12 1.29 28.62
CA GLN A 139 23.56 0.82 29.93
C GLN A 139 25.02 0.37 29.80
N LEU A 140 25.93 1.30 30.10
CA LEU A 140 27.34 1.01 30.36
C LEU A 140 27.41 0.17 31.63
N ASN A 141 27.47 -1.15 31.48
CA ASN A 141 27.83 -2.06 32.56
C ASN A 141 29.30 -1.80 32.95
N SER A 142 29.52 -1.02 34.00
CA SER A 142 30.80 -0.92 34.70
C SER A 142 30.94 -2.09 35.67
N SER A 143 31.45 -3.22 35.18
CA SER A 143 31.92 -4.31 36.04
C SER A 143 33.43 -4.19 36.21
N SER A 144 33.87 -3.48 37.25
CA SER A 144 35.25 -3.55 37.73
C SER A 144 35.48 -4.89 38.41
N PRO A 145 36.51 -5.68 38.06
CA PRO A 145 36.90 -6.81 38.86
C PRO A 145 37.65 -6.31 40.09
N SER A 146 37.16 -6.72 41.27
CA SER A 146 37.91 -6.59 42.51
C SER A 146 38.84 -7.79 42.66
N SER A 147 40.06 -7.46 43.11
CA SER A 147 41.14 -8.31 43.65
C SER A 147 42.12 -8.91 42.64
#